data_AF-A0A5C6HS74-F1
#
_entry.id   AF-A0A5C6HS74-F1
#
_cell.length_a   1.000
_cell.length_b   1.000
_cell.length_c   1.000
_cell.angle_alpha   90.00
_cell.angle_beta   90.00
_cell.angle_gamma   90.00
#
_symmetry.space_group_name_H-M   'P 1'
#
loop_
_entity.id
_entity.type
_entity.pdbx_description
1 polymer ?
#
loop_
_entity_poly.entity_id
_entity_poly.type
_entity_poly.pdbx_seq_one_letter_code
_entity_poly.pdbx_strand_id
1 'polypeptide(L)'
;MKKYIVPILFLVIVISSSCQNKDDFEAANPLLESLTQNAMKGTLSGSDYVWEWAYPSEHLSMHIDVYCNGSKLASQDTRDNSFTLSDITANSEYVFVFKLYDGTNFSKGLVIHYKPKN
;
A
#
# COMPACT_ATOMS: atom_id res chain seq x y z
N MET A 1 33.37 -13.97 68.35
CA MET A 1 33.95 -15.05 67.51
C MET A 1 32.76 -15.72 66.83
N LYS A 2 32.61 -15.88 65.51
CA LYS A 2 33.54 -16.13 64.41
C LYS A 2 32.99 -15.48 63.13
N LYS A 3 33.89 -14.93 62.31
CA LYS A 3 33.68 -14.45 60.93
C LYS A 3 34.00 -15.60 59.96
N TYR A 4 33.22 -15.81 58.90
CA TYR A 4 33.60 -16.40 57.59
C TYR A 4 32.50 -16.00 56.59
N ILE A 5 32.66 -15.03 55.66
CA ILE A 5 33.37 -15.05 54.35
C ILE A 5 32.86 -16.15 53.39
N VAL A 6 31.80 -15.83 52.62
CA VAL A 6 31.60 -15.81 51.12
C VAL A 6 32.57 -16.63 50.24
N PRO A 7 32.29 -17.08 48.97
CA PRO A 7 31.05 -17.24 48.14
C PRO A 7 30.94 -18.65 47.48
N ILE A 8 29.89 -18.93 46.67
CA ILE A 8 29.88 -19.76 45.42
C ILE A 8 28.49 -19.53 44.78
N LEU A 9 28.37 -18.63 43.80
CA LEU A 9 28.40 -18.92 42.36
C LEU A 9 27.44 -20.05 41.94
N PHE A 10 26.19 -19.71 41.64
CA PHE A 10 25.42 -20.43 40.61
C PHE A 10 24.74 -19.43 39.69
N LEU A 11 25.45 -19.22 38.58
CA LEU A 11 25.01 -18.57 37.36
C LEU A 11 23.90 -19.43 36.73
N VAL A 12 22.68 -18.93 36.68
CA VAL A 12 21.67 -19.38 35.70
C VAL A 12 21.21 -18.16 34.95
N ILE A 13 22.04 -17.71 34.02
CA ILE A 13 21.61 -16.82 32.94
C ILE A 13 20.82 -17.73 32.00
N VAL A 14 19.49 -17.68 32.10
CA VAL A 14 18.62 -18.15 31.02
C VAL A 14 18.83 -17.15 29.89
N ILE A 15 19.76 -17.48 28.99
CA ILE A 15 19.86 -16.82 27.71
C ILE A 15 18.61 -17.30 26.97
N SER A 16 17.51 -16.56 27.08
CA SER A 16 16.41 -16.68 26.14
C SER A 16 17.01 -16.30 24.80
N SER A 17 17.42 -17.31 24.04
CA SER A 17 17.50 -17.25 22.59
C SER A 17 16.09 -16.96 22.08
N SER A 18 15.63 -15.72 22.25
CA SER A 18 14.72 -15.11 21.31
C SER A 18 15.55 -14.87 20.04
N CYS A 19 15.93 -15.98 19.39
CA CYS A 19 15.78 -16.03 17.96
C CYS A 19 14.29 -15.75 17.76
N GLN A 20 13.93 -14.46 17.58
CA GLN A 20 12.79 -14.18 16.72
C GLN A 20 13.19 -14.83 15.40
N ASN A 21 12.77 -16.09 15.21
CA ASN A 21 12.81 -16.76 13.93
C ASN A 21 12.29 -15.73 12.93
N LYS A 22 13.19 -15.22 12.11
CA LYS A 22 12.96 -14.10 11.22
C LYS A 22 12.24 -14.56 9.95
N ASP A 23 11.53 -15.69 10.03
CA ASP A 23 11.19 -16.51 8.86
C ASP A 23 9.72 -16.96 8.82
N ASP A 24 8.88 -16.65 9.83
CA ASP A 24 7.49 -17.16 9.90
C ASP A 24 6.41 -16.09 9.69
N PHE A 25 6.75 -14.96 9.08
CA PHE A 25 5.75 -14.15 8.38
C PHE A 25 6.01 -14.34 6.89
N GLU A 26 5.65 -15.53 6.38
CA GLU A 26 5.31 -15.63 4.97
C GLU A 26 4.24 -14.55 4.75
N ALA A 27 4.63 -13.43 4.12
CA ALA A 27 3.69 -12.44 3.69
C ALA A 27 2.78 -13.18 2.70
N ALA A 28 1.62 -13.63 3.19
CA ALA A 28 0.65 -14.35 2.39
C ALA A 28 0.49 -13.55 1.09
N ASN A 29 0.73 -14.23 -0.04
CA ASN A 29 0.52 -13.59 -1.33
C ASN A 29 -0.89 -12.99 -1.31
N PRO A 30 -1.07 -11.71 -1.68
CA PRO A 30 -2.39 -11.12 -1.69
C PRO A 30 -3.27 -12.00 -2.57
N LEU A 31 -4.42 -12.40 -2.01
CA LEU A 31 -5.35 -13.32 -2.66
C LEU A 31 -5.87 -12.75 -3.99
N LEU A 32 -5.82 -11.42 -4.14
CA LEU A 32 -6.15 -10.71 -5.36
C LEU A 32 -4.90 -10.28 -6.10
N GLU A 33 -4.83 -10.65 -7.38
CA GLU A 33 -3.80 -10.15 -8.29
C GLU A 33 -3.95 -8.64 -8.46
N SER A 34 -2.80 -7.96 -8.59
CA SER A 34 -2.76 -6.52 -8.85
C SER A 34 -3.21 -6.22 -10.27
N LEU A 35 -3.82 -5.06 -10.46
CA LEU A 35 -3.93 -4.49 -11.80
C LEU A 35 -2.55 -4.25 -12.40
N THR A 36 -2.45 -4.46 -13.70
CA THR A 36 -1.27 -4.08 -14.48
C THR A 36 -1.50 -2.70 -15.07
N GLN A 37 -0.41 -1.96 -15.32
CA GLN A 37 -0.51 -0.62 -15.90
C GLN A 37 -1.23 -0.60 -17.24
N ASN A 38 -1.14 -1.68 -18.04
CA ASN A 38 -1.79 -1.80 -19.34
C ASN A 38 -3.32 -1.89 -19.25
N ALA A 39 -3.87 -2.22 -18.08
CA ALA A 39 -5.31 -2.25 -17.84
C ALA A 39 -5.89 -0.87 -17.48
N MET A 40 -5.03 0.14 -17.27
CA MET A 40 -5.41 1.49 -16.90
C MET A 40 -5.11 2.46 -18.05
N LYS A 41 -6.03 3.38 -18.32
CA LYS A 41 -5.84 4.45 -19.30
C LYS A 41 -6.12 5.80 -18.64
N GLY A 42 -5.10 6.64 -18.56
CA GLY A 42 -5.18 8.00 -18.04
C GLY A 42 -5.22 9.02 -19.17
N THR A 43 -6.19 9.93 -19.15
CA THR A 43 -6.38 10.96 -20.18
C THR A 43 -6.59 12.33 -19.53
N LEU A 44 -5.84 13.34 -20.00
CA LEU A 44 -6.10 14.73 -19.62
C LEU A 44 -7.24 15.28 -20.49
N SER A 45 -8.28 15.78 -19.85
CA SER A 45 -9.46 16.38 -20.48
C SER A 45 -9.70 17.77 -19.88
N GLY A 46 -9.15 18.80 -20.53
CA GLY A 46 -9.14 20.16 -19.98
C GLY A 46 -8.29 20.24 -18.71
N SER A 47 -8.88 20.69 -17.61
CA SER A 47 -8.26 20.71 -16.27
C SER A 47 -8.41 19.39 -15.51
N ASP A 48 -9.08 18.39 -16.07
CA ASP A 48 -9.41 17.16 -15.36
C ASP A 48 -8.56 16.01 -15.88
N TYR A 49 -8.17 15.10 -14.98
CA TYR A 49 -7.48 13.88 -15.34
C TYR A 49 -8.38 12.67 -15.09
N VAL A 50 -8.73 11.98 -16.17
CA VAL A 50 -9.69 10.88 -16.17
C VAL A 50 -8.93 9.56 -16.30
N TRP A 51 -9.16 8.67 -15.35
CA TRP A 51 -8.74 7.28 -15.39
C TRP A 51 -9.91 6.41 -15.83
N GLU A 52 -9.64 5.50 -16.76
CA GLU A 52 -10.55 4.45 -17.21
C GLU A 52 -9.86 3.09 -17.06
N TRP A 53 -10.61 2.05 -16.71
CA TRP A 53 -10.09 0.69 -16.59
C TRP A 53 -11.11 -0.37 -16.99
N ALA A 54 -10.63 -1.61 -17.16
CA ALA A 54 -11.48 -2.79 -17.27
C ALA A 54 -11.32 -3.63 -16.00
N TYR A 55 -12.43 -4.00 -15.37
CA TYR A 55 -12.38 -4.95 -14.27
C TYR A 55 -12.02 -6.35 -14.78
N PRO A 56 -11.20 -7.10 -14.03
CA PRO A 56 -11.00 -8.51 -14.32
C PRO A 56 -12.22 -9.37 -13.93
N SER A 57 -13.10 -8.86 -13.06
CA SER A 57 -14.36 -9.51 -12.65
C SER A 57 -15.37 -8.48 -12.13
N GLU A 58 -16.67 -8.73 -12.33
CA GLU A 58 -17.78 -7.85 -11.93
C GLU A 58 -18.01 -7.72 -10.42
N HIS A 59 -17.44 -8.63 -9.61
CA HIS A 59 -17.59 -8.60 -8.15
C HIS A 59 -16.57 -7.69 -7.45
N LEU A 60 -15.61 -7.15 -8.20
CA LEU A 60 -14.56 -6.31 -7.67
C LEU A 60 -14.97 -4.85 -7.65
N SER A 61 -14.41 -4.12 -6.70
CA SER A 61 -14.42 -2.66 -6.65
C SER A 61 -13.00 -2.13 -6.68
N MET A 62 -12.86 -0.85 -7.01
CA MET A 62 -11.58 -0.15 -7.00
C MET A 62 -11.50 0.77 -5.79
N HIS A 63 -10.41 0.63 -5.02
CA HIS A 63 -9.97 1.65 -4.08
C HIS A 63 -8.87 2.50 -4.71
N ILE A 64 -8.98 3.81 -4.55
CA ILE A 64 -8.13 4.80 -5.19
C ILE A 64 -7.65 5.78 -4.13
N ASP A 65 -6.34 5.86 -3.94
CA ASP A 65 -5.72 6.96 -3.22
C ASP A 65 -5.00 7.89 -4.20
N VAL A 66 -5.13 9.19 -3.98
CA VAL A 66 -4.42 10.21 -4.77
C VAL A 66 -3.58 11.06 -3.83
N TYR A 67 -2.32 11.27 -4.20
CA TYR A 67 -1.41 12.17 -3.52
C TYR A 67 -0.97 13.27 -4.47
N CYS A 68 -0.84 14.49 -3.96
CA CYS A 68 -0.26 15.63 -4.67
C CYS A 68 0.92 16.17 -3.87
N ASN A 69 2.10 16.21 -4.48
CA ASN A 69 3.36 16.66 -3.85
C ASN A 69 3.61 15.97 -2.49
N GLY A 70 3.33 14.67 -2.41
CA GLY A 70 3.51 13.84 -1.21
C GLY A 70 2.39 13.91 -0.16
N SER A 71 1.41 14.80 -0.32
CA SER A 71 0.26 14.90 0.60
C SER A 71 -0.96 14.17 0.04
N LYS A 72 -1.70 13.44 0.88
CA LYS A 72 -2.93 12.76 0.45
C LYS A 72 -3.99 13.79 0.08
N LEU A 73 -4.46 13.72 -1.17
CA LEU A 73 -5.46 14.62 -1.75
C LEU A 73 -6.86 13.98 -1.74
N ALA A 74 -6.95 12.69 -2.09
CA ALA A 74 -8.23 11.98 -2.17
C ALA A 74 -8.09 10.50 -1.78
N SER A 75 -9.23 9.91 -1.39
CA SER A 75 -9.42 8.48 -1.14
C SER A 75 -10.84 8.11 -1.53
N GLN A 76 -11.02 7.13 -2.41
CA GLN A 76 -12.34 6.75 -2.90
C GLN A 76 -12.44 5.26 -3.18
N ASP A 77 -13.59 4.69 -2.88
CA ASP A 77 -14.01 3.38 -3.38
C ASP A 77 -15.05 3.58 -4.48
N THR A 78 -14.95 2.82 -5.57
CA THR A 78 -15.94 2.83 -6.65
C THR A 78 -16.15 1.44 -7.24
N ARG A 79 -17.37 1.17 -7.73
CA ARG A 79 -17.67 0.03 -8.61
C ARG A 79 -17.74 0.43 -10.07
N ASP A 80 -17.65 1.71 -10.36
CA ASP A 80 -17.55 2.21 -11.73
C ASP A 80 -16.20 1.84 -12.33
N ASN A 81 -16.08 1.97 -13.64
CA ASN A 81 -14.87 1.69 -14.40
C ASN A 81 -14.05 2.95 -14.70
N SER A 82 -14.34 4.06 -14.01
CA SER A 82 -13.65 5.33 -14.19
C SER A 82 -13.55 6.14 -12.91
N PHE A 83 -12.57 7.04 -12.89
CA PHE A 83 -12.32 8.02 -11.83
C PHE A 83 -11.81 9.31 -12.44
N THR A 84 -12.36 10.44 -12.01
CA THR A 84 -11.94 11.77 -12.46
C THR A 84 -11.35 12.54 -11.30
N LEU A 85 -10.11 13.00 -11.47
CA LEU A 85 -9.52 14.02 -10.61
C LEU A 85 -9.62 15.37 -11.31
N SER A 86 -10.49 16.24 -10.80
CA SER A 86 -10.69 17.58 -11.37
C SER A 86 -9.62 18.57 -10.91
N ASP A 87 -9.48 19.65 -11.69
CA ASP A 87 -8.62 20.81 -11.39
C ASP A 87 -7.14 20.47 -11.13
N ILE A 88 -6.59 19.61 -11.99
CA ILE A 88 -5.18 19.25 -11.93
C ILE A 88 -4.28 20.46 -12.22
N THR A 89 -3.30 20.67 -11.35
CA THR A 89 -2.38 21.79 -11.44
C THR A 89 -1.13 21.40 -12.22
N ALA A 90 -0.81 22.15 -13.26
CA ALA A 90 0.40 21.94 -14.05
C ALA A 90 1.67 21.95 -13.17
N ASN A 91 2.64 21.11 -13.53
CA ASN A 91 3.90 20.89 -12.81
C ASN A 91 3.80 20.37 -11.36
N SER A 92 2.60 20.04 -10.86
CA SER A 92 2.46 19.31 -9.59
C SER A 92 2.65 17.81 -9.82
N GLU A 93 3.29 17.13 -8.87
CA GLU A 93 3.44 15.67 -8.94
C GLU A 93 2.23 15.00 -8.32
N TYR A 94 1.53 14.18 -9.12
CA TYR A 94 0.42 13.35 -8.68
C TYR A 94 0.84 11.89 -8.64
N VAL A 95 0.45 11.21 -7.57
CA VAL A 95 0.64 9.76 -7.41
C VAL A 95 -0.74 9.14 -7.19
N PHE A 96 -1.12 8.24 -8.10
CA PHE A 96 -2.33 7.46 -8.01
C PHE A 96 -2.00 6.05 -7.54
N VAL A 97 -2.73 5.54 -6.56
CA VAL A 97 -2.61 4.17 -6.07
C VAL A 97 -3.95 3.46 -6.24
N PHE A 98 -3.98 2.48 -7.13
CA PHE A 98 -5.17 1.69 -7.44
C PHE A 98 -5.07 0.31 -6.80
N LYS A 99 -6.10 -0.13 -6.10
CA LYS A 99 -6.20 -1.46 -5.50
C LYS A 99 -7.56 -2.07 -5.81
N LEU A 100 -7.58 -3.32 -6.26
CA LEU A 100 -8.81 -4.09 -6.34
C LEU A 100 -9.25 -4.52 -4.95
N TYR A 101 -10.55 -4.53 -4.72
CA TYR A 101 -11.17 -4.93 -3.48
C TYR A 101 -12.34 -5.89 -3.74
N ASP A 102 -12.29 -7.07 -3.14
CA ASP A 102 -13.33 -8.12 -3.27
C ASP A 102 -14.39 -8.08 -2.15
N GLY A 103 -14.33 -7.08 -1.26
CA GLY A 103 -15.17 -7.00 -0.06
C GLY A 103 -14.51 -7.49 1.22
N THR A 104 -13.33 -8.12 1.14
CA THR A 104 -12.54 -8.58 2.30
C THR A 104 -11.05 -8.25 2.15
N ASN A 105 -10.49 -8.47 0.97
CA ASN A 105 -9.07 -8.37 0.66
C ASN A 105 -8.79 -7.25 -0.34
N PHE A 106 -7.62 -6.66 -0.22
CA PHE A 106 -7.07 -5.77 -1.25
C PHE A 106 -5.99 -6.47 -2.06
N SER A 107 -5.91 -6.15 -3.34
CA SER A 107 -4.72 -6.45 -4.15
C SER A 107 -3.51 -5.62 -3.71
N LYS A 108 -2.32 -5.91 -4.27
CA LYS A 108 -1.23 -4.92 -4.24
C LYS A 108 -1.67 -3.64 -4.97
N GLY A 109 -1.10 -2.52 -4.54
CA GLY A 109 -1.36 -1.23 -5.18
C GLY A 109 -0.59 -1.08 -6.48
N LEU A 110 -1.31 -0.82 -7.58
CA LEU A 110 -0.71 -0.28 -8.80
C LEU A 110 -0.47 1.21 -8.59
N VAL A 111 0.80 1.61 -8.58
CA VAL A 111 1.22 3.00 -8.36
C VAL A 111 1.57 3.64 -9.70
N ILE A 112 0.94 4.78 -10.01
CA ILE A 112 1.21 5.54 -11.22
C ILE A 112 1.55 6.99 -10.86
N HIS A 113 2.70 7.45 -11.33
CA HIS A 113 3.12 8.84 -11.21
C HIS A 113 2.69 9.61 -12.47
N TYR A 114 2.10 10.78 -12.26
CA TYR A 114 1.71 11.68 -13.33
C TYR A 114 2.10 13.12 -12.97
N LYS A 115 2.72 13.81 -13.92
CA LYS A 115 3.05 15.23 -13.80
C LYS A 115 2.55 15.95 -15.05
N PRO A 116 1.42 16.67 -14.99
CA PRO A 116 0.96 17.47 -16.12
C PRO A 116 2.04 18.51 -16.48
N LYS A 117 2.28 18.68 -17.78
CA LYS A 117 3.18 19.70 -18.31
C LYS A 117 2.40 21.01 -18.49
N ASN A 118 3.10 22.14 -18.39
CA ASN A 118 2.60 23.44 -18.87
C ASN A 118 2.38 23.45 -20.38
#